data_AF-A0A9Q1BYN5-F1
#
_entry.id   AF-A0A9Q1BYN5-F1
#
_cell.length_a   1.000
_cell.length_b   1.000
_cell.length_c   1.000
_cell.angle_alpha   90.00
_cell.angle_beta   90.00
_cell.angle_gamma   90.00
#
_symmetry.space_group_name_H-M   'P 1'
#
loop_
_entity.id
_entity.type
_entity.pdbx_description
1 polymer ?
#
loop_
_entity_poly.entity_id
_entity_poly.type
_entity_poly.pdbx_seq_one_letter_code
_entity_poly.pdbx_strand_id
1 'polypeptide(L)' 'MIKAYSVENVDSFRYLGVHLDSKLNWSVHIDSIVKNLNTRLYCIRKLTAFNVDKQIAAIFYNFVLGGV' A
#
# COMPACT_ATOMS: atom_id res chain seq x y z
N MET A 1 -14.38 -25.25 -27.94
CA MET A 1 -13.62 -26.19 -27.10
C MET A 1 -12.62 -25.38 -26.28
N ILE A 2 -12.90 -25.15 -25.00
CA ILE A 2 -12.01 -24.37 -24.13
C ILE A 2 -10.80 -25.26 -23.83
N LYS A 3 -9.59 -24.81 -24.19
CA LYS A 3 -8.35 -25.54 -23.89
C LYS A 3 -8.21 -25.64 -22.37
N ALA A 4 -8.16 -26.85 -21.84
CA ALA A 4 -7.90 -27.10 -20.44
C ALA A 4 -6.42 -26.82 -20.13
N TYR A 5 -6.10 -25.55 -19.86
CA TYR A 5 -4.83 -25.18 -19.25
C TYR A 5 -4.91 -25.49 -17.75
N SER A 6 -3.94 -26.21 -17.22
CA SER A 6 -3.77 -26.38 -15.77
C SER A 6 -3.50 -25.00 -15.17
N VAL A 7 -4.44 -24.49 -14.37
CA VAL A 7 -4.26 -23.24 -13.62
C VAL A 7 -3.29 -23.51 -12.48
N GLU A 8 -2.23 -22.71 -12.40
CA GLU A 8 -1.25 -22.79 -11.33
C GLU A 8 -1.90 -22.35 -10.01
N ASN A 9 -1.84 -23.20 -8.97
CA ASN A 9 -2.29 -22.83 -7.64
C ASN A 9 -1.17 -22.07 -6.93
N VAL A 10 -1.38 -20.77 -6.73
CA VAL A 10 -0.46 -19.88 -6.02
C VAL A 10 -1.10 -19.38 -4.74
N ASP A 11 -0.30 -19.29 -3.67
CA ASP A 11 -0.77 -18.86 -2.35
C ASP A 11 -1.24 -17.39 -2.35
N SER A 12 -0.60 -16.52 -3.13
CA SER A 12 -1.09 -15.17 -3.37
C SER A 12 -0.64 -14.63 -4.72
N PHE A 13 -1.46 -13.78 -5.34
CA PHE A 13 -1.11 -13.13 -6.61
C PHE A 13 -1.59 -11.68 -6.64
N ARG A 14 -0.88 -10.84 -7.41
CA ARG A 14 -1.28 -9.46 -7.61
C ARG A 14 -2.19 -9.35 -8.83
N TYR A 15 -3.40 -8.85 -8.64
CA TYR A 15 -4.36 -8.55 -9.70
C TYR A 15 -4.82 -7.11 -9.60
N LEU A 16 -4.62 -6.32 -10.67
CA LEU A 16 -5.03 -4.91 -10.73
C LEU A 16 -4.56 -4.06 -9.53
N GLY A 17 -3.38 -4.38 -8.98
CA GLY A 17 -2.81 -3.68 -7.82
C GLY A 17 -3.24 -4.24 -6.45
N VAL A 18 -4.17 -5.18 -6.42
CA VAL A 18 -4.62 -5.89 -5.22
C VAL A 18 -3.83 -7.18 -5.05
N HIS A 19 -3.42 -7.51 -3.82
CA HIS A 19 -2.86 -8.83 -3.50
C HIS A 19 -4.00 -9.75 -3.05
N LEU A 20 -4.33 -10.73 -3.88
CA LEU A 20 -5.36 -11.72 -3.63
C LEU A 20 -4.70 -12.99 -3.09
N ASP A 21 -5.08 -13.43 -1.89
CA ASP A 21 -4.73 -14.75 -1.35
C ASP A 21 -5.55 -15.84 -2.07
N SER A 22 -5.01 -17.06 -2.14
CA SER A 22 -5.67 -18.30 -2.55
C SER A 22 -7.05 -18.52 -1.90
N LYS A 23 -7.22 -18.03 -0.67
CA LYS A 23 -8.48 -18.08 0.09
C LYS A 23 -9.37 -16.84 -0.12
N LEU A 24 -9.01 -15.95 -1.04
CA LEU A 24 -9.62 -14.64 -1.27
C LEU A 24 -9.65 -13.76 0.00
N ASN A 25 -8.70 -13.99 0.91
CA ASN A 25 -8.49 -13.11 2.05
C ASN A 25 -7.76 -11.85 1.60
N TRP A 26 -8.10 -10.74 2.26
CA TRP A 26 -7.53 -9.42 1.99
C TRP A 26 -6.43 -9.05 2.97
N SER A 27 -6.10 -9.92 3.93
CA SER A 27 -5.13 -9.65 5.00
C SER A 27 -3.78 -9.20 4.44
N VAL A 28 -3.22 -9.93 3.46
CA VAL A 28 -1.94 -9.60 2.82
C VAL A 28 -1.98 -8.22 2.16
N HIS A 29 -3.09 -7.89 1.49
CA HIS A 29 -3.28 -6.59 0.86
C HIS A 29 -3.40 -5.45 1.89
N ILE A 30 -4.23 -5.66 2.92
CA ILE A 30 -4.42 -4.70 4.02
C ILE A 30 -3.10 -4.46 4.75
N ASP A 31 -2.36 -5.51 5.10
CA ASP A 31 -1.06 -5.41 5.76
C ASP A 31 -0.06 -4.63 4.91
N SER A 32 -0.05 -4.88 3.59
CA SER A 32 0.78 -4.12 2.64
C SER A 32 0.42 -2.63 2.64
N ILE A 33 -0.87 -2.29 2.63
CA ILE A 33 -1.33 -0.89 2.68
C ILE A 33 -0.95 -0.26 4.03
N VAL A 34 -1.24 -0.93 5.14
CA VAL A 34 -0.94 -0.44 6.49
C VAL A 34 0.56 -0.19 6.67
N LYS A 35 1.42 -1.10 6.21
CA LYS A 35 2.88 -0.91 6.25
C LYS A 35 3.33 0.31 5.46
N ASN A 36 2.74 0.52 4.28
CA ASN A 36 3.05 1.68 3.45
C ASN A 36 2.61 2.99 4.14
N LEU A 37 1.37 3.04 4.64
CA LEU A 37 0.82 4.19 5.38
C LEU A 37 1.61 4.51 6.65
N ASN A 38 2.02 3.49 7.41
CA ASN A 38 2.82 3.68 8.62
C ASN A 38 4.19 4.31 8.30
N THR A 39 4.82 3.91 7.20
CA THR A 39 6.09 4.49 6.75
C THR A 39 5.92 5.97 6.39
N ARG A 40 4.86 6.28 5.63
CA ARG A 40 4.48 7.65 5.24
C ARG A 40 4.21 8.52 6.47
N LEU A 41 3.42 8.02 7.42
CA LEU A 41 3.08 8.70 8.65
C LEU A 41 4.30 8.94 9.54
N TYR A 42 5.22 7.97 9.60
CA TYR A 42 6.48 8.13 10.33
C TYR A 42 7.29 9.32 9.82
N CYS A 43 7.40 9.49 8.49
CA CYS A 43 8.07 10.66 7.90
C CYS A 43 7.39 11.98 8.31
N ILE A 44 6.06 12.04 8.26
CA ILE A 44 5.29 13.23 8.69
C ILE A 44 5.54 13.55 10.18
N ARG A 45 5.55 12.53 11.04
CA ARG A 45 5.86 12.68 12.47
C ARG A 45 7.29 13.18 12.71
N LYS A 46 8.26 12.80 11.87
CA LYS A 46 9.63 13.31 11.95
C LYS A 46 9.72 14.76 11.51
N LEU A 47 9.07 15.14 10.41
CA LEU A 47 9.06 16.52 9.94
C LEU A 47 8.46 17.48 10.98
N THR A 48 7.36 17.07 11.60
CA THR A 48 6.75 17.83 12.70
C THR A 48 7.66 17.92 13.93
N ALA A 49 8.34 16.83 14.30
CA ALA A 49 9.31 16.84 15.41
C ALA A 49 10.52 17.74 15.18
N PHE A 50 10.94 17.93 13.92
CA PHE A 50 12.02 18.85 13.55
C PHE A 50 11.57 20.31 13.40
N ASN A 51 10.31 20.63 13.73
CA ASN A 51 9.72 21.95 13.54
C ASN A 51 9.90 22.49 12.11
N VAL A 52 9.79 21.60 11.11
CA VAL A 52 9.77 22.01 9.70
C VAL A 52 8.61 22.98 9.49
N ASP A 53 8.85 23.99 8.64
CA ASP A 53 7.84 24.98 8.29
C ASP A 53 6.52 24.30 7.88
N LYS A 54 5.41 24.84 8.39
CA LYS A 54 4.08 24.24 8.22
C LYS A 54 3.66 24.16 6.75
N GLN A 55 4.10 25.09 5.91
CA GLN A 55 3.82 25.09 4.48
C GLN A 55 4.54 23.92 3.79
N ILE A 56 5.81 23.68 4.15
CA ILE A 56 6.60 22.55 3.64
C ILE A 56 6.00 21.22 4.12
N ALA A 57 5.61 21.13 5.39
CA ALA A 57 4.96 19.94 5.95
C ALA A 57 3.60 19.66 5.28
N ALA A 58 2.82 20.69 4.95
CA ALA A 58 1.55 20.55 4.25
C ALA A 58 1.73 20.08 2.80
N ILE A 59 2.73 20.61 2.07
CA ILE A 59 3.08 20.13 0.72
C ILE A 59 3.46 18.64 0.77
N PHE A 60 4.31 18.26 1.73
CA PHE A 60 4.71 16.87 1.90
C PHE A 60 3.53 15.95 2.25
N TYR A 61 2.65 16.37 3.17
CA TYR A 61 1.43 15.63 3.52
C TYR A 61 0.54 15.36 2.29
N ASN A 62 0.27 16.40 1.50
CA ASN A 62 -0.56 16.29 0.30
C ASN A 62 0.08 15.38 -0.76
N PHE A 63 1.40 15.48 -0.97
CA PHE A 63 2.12 14.60 -1.88
C PHE A 63 2.06 13.13 -1.43
N VAL A 64 2.32 12.89 -0.15
CA VAL A 64 2.44 11.56 0.43
C VAL A 64 1.09 10.84 0.53
N LEU A 65 -0.01 11.56 0.77
CA LEU A 65 -1.34 10.96 0.89
C LEU A 65 -2.21 11.08 -0.37
N GLY A 66 -1.93 12.05 -1.24
CA GLY A 66 -2.66 12.20 -2.51
C GLY A 66 -2.21 11.24 -3.61
N GLY A 67 -1.01 10.66 -3.50
CA GLY A 67 -0.48 9.63 -4.42
C GLY A 67 -0.93 8.22 -4.06
N VAL A 68 -2.25 8.00 -3.95
CA VAL A 68 -2.88 6.67 -3.84
C VAL A 68 -3.59 6.37 -5.15
#